data_AF-A0A2R4WM10-F1
#
_entry.id   AF-A0A2R4WM10-F1
#
_cell.length_a   1.000
_cell.length_b   1.000
_cell.length_c   1.000
_cell.angle_alpha   90.00
_cell.angle_beta   90.00
_cell.angle_gamma   90.00
#
_symmetry.space_group_name_H-M   'P 1'
#
loop_
_entity.id
_entity.type
_entity.pdbx_description
1 polymer ?
#
loop_
_entity_poly.entity_id
_entity_poly.type
_entity_poly.pdbx_seq_one_letter_code
_entity_poly.pdbx_strand_id
1 'polypeptide(L)'
;MLQIRFDTDADDVTAADLLFDDEREELDGPPEPAETPQARAARLRRDAARRSREHRERARLAADTDAALVDAMLRVSRIAREAAAREGRPSLDTPFSLGSVAKLAFVRLRKKGIPAESAKASILARLKEGGASH
;
A
#
# COMPACT_ATOMS: atom_id res chain seq x y z
N MET A 1 42.22 -19.62 -19.02
CA MET A 1 43.46 -18.88 -18.74
C MET A 1 44.08 -18.56 -20.10
N LEU A 2 44.02 -17.32 -20.58
CA LEU A 2 44.74 -16.91 -21.78
C LEU A 2 45.24 -15.48 -21.59
N GLN A 3 46.56 -15.34 -21.74
CA GLN A 3 47.34 -14.14 -21.50
C GLN A 3 47.37 -13.24 -22.74
N ILE A 4 47.22 -11.95 -22.46
CA ILE A 4 47.78 -10.72 -23.04
C ILE A 4 48.78 -10.90 -24.21
N ARG A 5 48.59 -10.12 -25.28
CA ARG A 5 49.68 -9.49 -26.05
C ARG A 5 49.38 -8.02 -26.28
N PHE A 6 50.35 -7.18 -25.93
CA PHE A 6 50.49 -5.79 -26.35
C PHE A 6 51.25 -5.78 -27.67
N ASP A 7 50.84 -4.92 -28.61
CA ASP A 7 51.76 -4.25 -29.52
C ASP A 7 51.18 -2.84 -29.77
N THR A 8 51.95 -1.86 -29.32
CA THR A 8 51.83 -0.44 -29.64
C THR A 8 52.29 -0.22 -31.07
N ASP A 9 51.56 0.58 -31.83
CA ASP A 9 52.15 1.54 -32.77
C ASP A 9 51.24 2.76 -32.85
N ALA A 10 51.79 3.88 -32.38
CA ALA A 10 51.32 5.20 -32.71
C ALA A 10 51.97 5.59 -34.04
N ASP A 11 51.20 6.12 -34.99
CA ASP A 11 51.51 7.41 -35.64
C ASP A 11 50.43 7.79 -36.66
N ASP A 12 50.27 9.11 -36.78
CA ASP A 12 49.55 9.87 -37.81
C ASP A 12 48.02 9.81 -37.86
N VAL A 13 47.38 10.56 -36.96
CA VAL A 13 46.19 11.34 -37.33
C VAL A 13 46.51 12.81 -37.11
N THR A 14 46.79 13.50 -38.21
CA THR A 14 47.09 14.94 -38.26
C THR A 14 45.90 15.75 -37.76
N ALA A 15 46.18 16.85 -37.06
CA ALA A 15 45.20 17.78 -36.46
C ALA A 15 44.29 18.52 -37.49
N ALA A 16 44.27 18.08 -38.75
CA ALA A 16 43.41 18.56 -39.82
C ALA A 16 42.13 17.71 -39.98
N ASP A 17 42.01 16.55 -39.31
CA ASP A 17 40.86 15.63 -39.43
C ASP A 17 39.82 15.80 -38.30
N LEU A 18 39.96 16.83 -37.45
CA LEU A 18 39.02 17.17 -36.37
C LEU A 18 38.09 18.33 -36.72
N LEU A 19 37.87 18.60 -38.01
CA LEU A 19 36.83 19.53 -38.45
C LEU A 19 35.51 18.77 -38.67
N PHE A 20 34.92 18.27 -37.58
CA PHE A 20 33.53 17.86 -37.60
C PHE A 20 32.67 19.10 -37.34
N ASP A 21 32.09 19.57 -38.43
CA ASP A 21 30.94 20.46 -38.55
C ASP A 21 29.79 19.96 -37.66
N ASP A 22 29.75 20.42 -36.42
CA ASP A 22 28.65 20.19 -35.48
C ASP A 22 28.05 21.54 -35.07
N GLU A 23 27.68 22.35 -36.07
CA GLU A 23 26.62 23.36 -35.90
C GLU A 23 25.26 22.64 -35.84
N ARG A 24 25.07 21.78 -34.83
CA ARG A 24 23.73 21.51 -34.32
C ARG A 24 23.36 22.70 -33.46
N GLU A 25 22.65 23.61 -34.11
CA GLU A 25 21.74 24.57 -33.49
C GLU A 25 20.98 23.84 -32.35
N GLU A 26 21.50 23.97 -31.13
CA GLU A 26 20.83 23.57 -29.91
C GLU A 26 19.66 24.55 -29.80
N LEU A 27 18.54 24.18 -30.42
CA LEU A 27 17.24 24.77 -30.16
C LEU A 27 16.94 24.46 -28.69
N ASP A 28 17.51 25.28 -27.80
CA ASP A 28 17.08 25.48 -26.44
C ASP A 28 15.57 25.69 -26.49
N GLY A 29 14.82 24.61 -26.23
CA GLY A 29 13.39 24.71 -25.99
C GLY A 29 13.18 25.76 -24.89
N PRO A 30 12.12 26.58 -24.97
CA PRO A 30 11.93 27.67 -24.03
C PRO A 30 12.08 27.13 -22.60
N PRO A 31 12.86 27.80 -21.73
CA PRO A 31 13.08 27.33 -20.38
C PRO A 31 11.73 27.10 -19.73
N GLU A 32 11.50 25.89 -19.21
CA GLU A 32 10.28 25.58 -18.48
C GLU A 32 10.01 26.72 -17.47
N PRO A 33 8.84 27.37 -17.51
CA PRO A 33 8.60 28.54 -16.70
C PRO A 33 8.80 28.18 -15.23
N ALA A 34 9.76 28.85 -14.59
CA ALA A 34 10.07 28.63 -13.18
C ALA A 34 8.79 28.74 -12.35
N GLU A 35 8.42 27.64 -11.66
CA GLU A 35 7.19 27.57 -10.88
C GLU A 35 7.17 28.71 -9.86
N THR A 36 6.20 29.63 -10.01
CA THR A 36 6.12 30.77 -9.10
C THR A 36 5.91 30.27 -7.67
N PRO A 37 6.42 30.98 -6.64
CA PRO A 37 6.20 30.59 -5.25
C PRO A 37 4.71 30.39 -4.90
N GLN A 38 3.83 31.14 -5.57
CA GLN A 38 2.37 31.03 -5.44
C GLN A 38 1.83 29.72 -6.06
N ALA A 39 2.32 29.32 -7.24
CA ALA A 39 1.97 28.05 -7.88
C ALA A 39 2.43 26.86 -7.03
N ARG A 40 3.66 26.91 -6.51
CA ARG A 40 4.21 25.89 -5.60
C ARG A 40 3.38 25.77 -4.32
N ALA A 41 3.01 26.89 -3.69
CA ALA A 41 2.17 26.89 -2.50
C ALA A 41 0.76 26.31 -2.77
N ALA A 42 0.17 26.62 -3.93
CA ALA A 42 -1.12 26.06 -4.33
C ALA A 42 -1.05 24.55 -4.56
N ARG A 43 0.02 24.05 -5.20
CA ARG A 43 0.29 22.61 -5.39
C ARG A 43 0.44 21.89 -4.05
N LEU A 44 1.26 22.42 -3.14
CA LEU A 44 1.44 21.84 -1.80
C LEU A 44 0.13 21.78 -1.00
N ARG A 45 -0.74 22.80 -1.11
CA ARG A 45 -2.06 22.78 -0.48
C ARG A 45 -2.96 21.69 -1.08
N ARG A 46 -2.96 21.53 -2.41
CA ARG A 46 -3.72 20.45 -3.09
C ARG A 46 -3.21 19.07 -2.67
N ASP A 47 -1.90 18.89 -2.60
CA ASP A 47 -1.27 17.63 -2.16
C ASP A 47 -1.55 17.33 -0.68
N ALA A 48 -1.52 18.34 0.19
CA ALA A 48 -1.92 18.20 1.59
C ALA A 48 -3.41 17.83 1.72
N ALA A 49 -4.28 18.46 0.94
CA ALA A 49 -5.70 18.13 0.92
C ALA A 49 -5.94 16.70 0.42
N ARG A 50 -5.22 16.24 -0.60
CA ARG A 50 -5.28 14.86 -1.11
C ARG A 50 -4.86 13.87 -0.02
N ARG A 51 -3.70 14.08 0.61
CA ARG A 51 -3.23 13.25 1.73
C ARG A 51 -4.22 13.21 2.90
N SER A 52 -4.85 14.34 3.22
CA SER A 52 -5.88 14.41 4.27
C SER A 52 -7.13 13.58 3.95
N ARG A 53 -7.55 13.52 2.68
CA ARG A 53 -8.68 12.69 2.24
C ARG A 53 -8.32 11.21 2.32
N GLU A 54 -7.18 10.81 1.77
CA GLU A 54 -6.69 9.43 1.82
C GLU A 54 -6.54 8.93 3.26
N HIS A 55 -6.03 9.77 4.17
CA HIS A 55 -5.91 9.42 5.58
C HIS A 55 -7.28 9.18 6.22
N ARG A 56 -8.26 10.05 5.94
CA ARG A 56 -9.63 9.88 6.44
C ARG A 56 -10.31 8.63 5.89
N GLU A 57 -10.09 8.30 4.63
CA GLU A 57 -10.60 7.07 4.03
C GLU A 57 -10.00 5.83 4.68
N ARG A 58 -8.68 5.82 4.91
CA ARG A 58 -8.00 4.74 5.65
C ARG A 58 -8.54 4.59 7.08
N ALA A 59 -8.73 5.69 7.80
CA ALA A 59 -9.29 5.67 9.14
C ALA A 59 -10.73 5.13 9.18
N ARG A 60 -11.56 5.50 8.18
CA ARG A 60 -12.92 4.94 8.05
C ARG A 60 -12.89 3.44 7.80
N LEU A 61 -12.06 2.97 6.88
CA LEU A 61 -11.93 1.54 6.57
C LEU A 61 -11.47 0.74 7.79
N ALA A 62 -10.52 1.28 8.56
CA ALA A 62 -10.08 0.70 9.82
C ALA A 62 -11.25 0.57 10.81
N ALA A 63 -11.99 1.66 11.05
CA ALA A 63 -13.14 1.65 11.95
C ALA A 63 -14.23 0.66 11.50
N ASP A 64 -14.49 0.58 10.19
CA ASP A 64 -15.44 -0.39 9.63
C ASP A 64 -15.00 -1.83 9.83
N THR A 65 -13.69 -2.09 9.72
CA THR A 65 -13.08 -3.41 9.94
C THR A 65 -13.16 -3.81 11.41
N ASP A 66 -12.82 -2.90 12.33
CA ASP A 66 -12.91 -3.14 13.77
C ASP A 66 -14.36 -3.44 14.19
N ALA A 67 -15.31 -2.62 13.72
CA ALA A 67 -16.72 -2.84 13.99
C ALA A 67 -17.22 -4.19 13.44
N ALA A 68 -16.73 -4.61 12.28
CA ALA A 68 -17.08 -5.92 11.71
C ALA A 68 -16.49 -7.09 12.52
N LEU A 69 -15.27 -6.95 13.03
CA LEU A 69 -14.61 -7.95 13.88
C LEU A 69 -15.34 -8.10 15.23
N VAL A 70 -15.68 -6.99 15.88
CA VAL A 70 -16.43 -7.01 17.16
C VAL A 70 -17.81 -7.64 16.98
N ASP A 71 -18.57 -7.25 15.95
CA ASP A 71 -19.88 -7.85 15.65
C ASP A 71 -19.75 -9.35 15.38
N ALA A 72 -18.72 -9.77 14.65
CA ALA A 72 -18.43 -11.17 14.39
C ALA A 72 -18.13 -11.94 15.68
N MET A 73 -17.32 -11.40 16.59
CA MET A 73 -17.03 -12.02 17.90
C MET A 73 -18.29 -12.21 18.73
N LEU A 74 -19.12 -11.16 18.85
CA LEU A 74 -20.38 -11.22 19.59
C LEU A 74 -21.32 -12.27 19.01
N ARG A 75 -21.37 -12.38 17.67
CA ARG A 75 -22.20 -13.37 16.99
C ARG A 75 -21.72 -14.79 17.22
N VAL A 76 -20.41 -15.06 17.15
CA VAL A 76 -19.84 -16.37 17.46
C VAL A 76 -20.13 -16.76 18.91
N SER A 77 -19.91 -15.83 19.85
CA SER A 77 -20.23 -16.05 21.27
C SER A 77 -21.70 -16.38 21.49
N ARG A 78 -22.61 -15.69 20.79
CA ARG A 78 -24.05 -15.98 20.89
C ARG A 78 -24.37 -17.39 20.41
N ILE A 79 -23.84 -17.79 19.26
CA ILE A 79 -24.06 -19.13 18.68
C ILE A 79 -23.51 -20.21 19.62
N ALA A 80 -22.32 -20.01 20.18
CA ALA A 80 -21.70 -20.96 21.11
C ALA A 80 -22.55 -21.14 22.38
N ARG A 81 -23.06 -20.04 22.95
CA ARG A 81 -23.97 -20.08 24.12
C ARG A 81 -25.29 -20.77 23.81
N GLU A 82 -25.90 -20.46 22.66
CA GLU A 82 -27.12 -21.13 22.20
C GLU A 82 -26.92 -22.64 22.00
N ALA A 83 -25.77 -23.06 21.47
CA ALA A 83 -25.42 -24.47 21.32
C ALA A 83 -25.21 -25.17 22.67
N ALA A 84 -24.44 -24.56 23.58
CA ALA A 84 -24.23 -25.10 24.93
C ALA A 84 -25.54 -25.27 25.70
N ALA A 85 -26.45 -24.28 25.61
CA ALA A 85 -27.77 -24.34 26.23
C ALA A 85 -28.62 -25.51 25.68
N ARG A 86 -28.57 -25.78 24.38
CA ARG A 86 -29.27 -26.93 23.77
C ARG A 86 -28.70 -28.28 24.22
N GLU A 87 -27.39 -28.34 24.46
CA GLU A 87 -26.71 -29.55 24.93
C GLU A 87 -26.79 -29.74 26.45
N GLY A 88 -27.46 -28.83 27.17
CA GLY A 88 -27.54 -28.85 28.64
C GLY A 88 -26.17 -28.67 29.32
N ARG A 89 -25.19 -28.14 28.59
CA ARG A 89 -23.84 -27.91 29.10
C ARG A 89 -23.77 -26.52 29.76
N PRO A 90 -23.02 -26.36 30.86
CA PRO A 90 -22.76 -25.04 31.40
C PRO A 90 -22.09 -24.20 30.31
N SER A 91 -22.56 -22.96 30.15
CA SER A 91 -22.02 -21.98 29.20
C SER A 91 -20.56 -21.67 29.57
N LEU A 92 -19.63 -22.48 29.07
CA LEU A 92 -18.21 -22.16 29.13
C LEU A 92 -17.93 -20.98 28.20
N ASP A 93 -17.08 -20.06 28.66
CA ASP A 93 -16.41 -19.06 27.82
C ASP A 93 -15.58 -19.82 26.77
N THR A 94 -16.24 -20.23 25.71
CA THR A 94 -15.60 -20.97 24.62
C THR A 94 -14.79 -19.95 23.85
N PRO A 95 -13.46 -20.12 23.74
CA PRO A 95 -12.66 -19.21 22.94
C PRO A 95 -13.18 -19.30 21.51
N PHE A 96 -13.54 -18.15 20.96
CA PHE A 96 -13.97 -18.06 19.57
C PHE A 96 -12.80 -18.48 18.66
N SER A 97 -13.08 -19.32 17.66
CA SER A 97 -12.10 -19.57 16.62
C SER A 97 -11.88 -18.28 15.83
N LEU A 98 -10.63 -17.81 15.79
CA LEU A 98 -10.23 -16.63 15.04
C LEU A 98 -10.63 -16.73 13.56
N GLY A 99 -10.59 -17.93 12.99
CA GLY A 99 -11.04 -18.20 11.62
C GLY A 99 -12.53 -17.95 11.42
N SER A 100 -13.37 -18.32 12.38
CA SER A 100 -14.82 -18.07 12.33
C SER A 100 -15.15 -16.58 12.43
N VAL A 101 -14.43 -15.86 13.31
CA VAL A 101 -14.55 -14.40 13.45
C VAL A 101 -14.14 -13.70 12.16
N ALA A 102 -12.98 -14.05 11.60
CA ALA A 102 -12.48 -13.48 10.35
C ALA A 102 -13.44 -13.73 9.18
N LYS A 103 -14.00 -14.94 9.07
CA LYS A 103 -14.97 -15.27 8.01
C LYS A 103 -16.26 -14.45 8.11
N LEU A 104 -16.79 -14.28 9.32
CA LEU A 104 -18.00 -13.47 9.55
C LEU A 104 -17.75 -11.98 9.31
N ALA A 105 -16.61 -11.47 9.79
CA ALA A 105 -16.18 -10.10 9.54
C ALA A 105 -16.04 -9.83 8.03
N PHE A 106 -15.42 -10.76 7.30
CA PHE A 106 -15.30 -10.68 5.84
C PHE A 106 -16.68 -10.58 5.17
N VAL A 107 -17.62 -11.46 5.51
CA VAL A 107 -18.99 -11.40 4.96
C VAL A 107 -19.65 -10.05 5.26
N ARG A 108 -19.43 -9.48 6.45
CA ARG A 108 -20.00 -8.19 6.82
C ARG A 108 -19.38 -7.02 6.05
N LEU A 109 -18.06 -7.01 5.85
CA LEU A 109 -17.39 -6.01 5.02
C LEU A 109 -17.84 -6.09 3.55
N ARG A 110 -18.03 -7.31 3.02
CA ARG A 110 -18.59 -7.52 1.68
C ARG A 110 -20.01 -6.95 1.57
N LYS A 111 -20.86 -7.14 2.58
CA LYS A 111 -22.21 -6.56 2.63
C LYS A 111 -22.22 -5.03 2.69
N LYS A 112 -21.18 -4.42 3.27
CA LYS A 112 -20.97 -2.96 3.26
C LYS A 112 -20.45 -2.43 1.92
N GLY A 113 -20.20 -3.29 0.93
CA GLY A 113 -19.70 -2.91 -0.39
C GLY A 113 -18.17 -2.87 -0.50
N ILE A 114 -17.43 -3.29 0.53
CA ILE A 114 -15.96 -3.29 0.49
C ILE A 114 -15.47 -4.41 -0.45
N PRO A 115 -14.54 -4.14 -1.38
CA PRO A 115 -13.96 -5.15 -2.26
C PRO A 115 -13.35 -6.32 -1.50
N ALA A 116 -13.40 -7.53 -2.08
CA ALA A 116 -12.95 -8.74 -1.39
C ALA A 116 -11.47 -8.68 -0.99
N GLU A 117 -10.60 -8.22 -1.90
CA GLU A 117 -9.17 -8.09 -1.61
C GLU A 117 -8.90 -7.05 -0.52
N SER A 118 -9.55 -5.89 -0.57
CA SER A 118 -9.46 -4.87 0.48
C SER A 118 -9.95 -5.37 1.84
N ALA A 119 -11.05 -6.12 1.87
CA ALA A 119 -11.59 -6.70 3.10
C ALA A 119 -10.64 -7.74 3.71
N LYS A 120 -10.06 -8.65 2.89
CA LYS A 120 -9.06 -9.62 3.34
C LYS A 120 -7.82 -8.91 3.90
N ALA A 121 -7.28 -7.95 3.15
CA ALA A 121 -6.10 -7.21 3.54
C ALA A 121 -6.31 -6.45 4.86
N SER A 122 -7.46 -5.80 5.03
CA SER A 122 -7.78 -5.04 6.25
C SER A 122 -7.93 -5.95 7.47
N ILE A 123 -8.59 -7.10 7.32
CA ILE A 123 -8.70 -8.10 8.40
C ILE A 123 -7.31 -8.64 8.75
N LEU A 124 -6.50 -9.03 7.76
CA LEU A 124 -5.16 -9.56 8.00
C LEU A 124 -4.24 -8.53 8.67
N ALA A 125 -4.31 -7.27 8.25
CA ALA A 125 -3.55 -6.18 8.87
C ALA A 125 -3.89 -6.07 10.36
N ARG A 126 -5.18 -6.10 10.70
CA ARG A 126 -5.64 -6.01 12.10
C ARG A 126 -5.27 -7.21 12.95
N LEU A 127 -5.36 -8.41 12.37
CA LEU A 127 -4.93 -9.63 13.06
C LEU A 127 -3.41 -9.64 13.33
N LYS A 128 -2.62 -9.08 12.41
CA LYS A 128 -1.17 -8.93 12.59
C LYS A 128 -0.83 -7.86 13.65
N GLU A 129 -1.52 -6.72 13.62
CA GLU A 129 -1.35 -5.64 14.61
C GLU A 129 -1.69 -6.12 16.03
N GLY A 130 -2.78 -6.88 16.19
CA GLY A 130 -3.16 -7.46 17.49
C GLY A 130 -2.23 -8.58 17.97
N GLY A 131 -1.55 -9.29 17.06
CA GLY A 131 -0.61 -10.35 17.39
C GLY A 131 0.80 -9.89 17.80
N ALA A 132 1.14 -8.61 17.59
CA ALA A 132 2.46 -8.06 17.90
C ALA A 132 2.60 -7.54 19.35
N SER A 133 1.58 -7.71 20.20
CA SER A 133 1.55 -7.20 21.58
C SER A 133 1.70 -8.27 22.67
N HIS A 134 2.28 -9.44 22.35
CA HIS A 134 2.56 -10.50 23.33
C HIS A 134 3.97 -11.04 23.21
#